data_AF-A0A3P7IQ01-F1
#
_entry.id   AF-A0A3P7IQ01-F1
#
_cell.length_a   1.000
_cell.length_b   1.000
_cell.length_c   1.000
_cell.angle_alpha   90.00
_cell.angle_beta   90.00
_cell.angle_gamma   90.00
#
_symmetry.space_group_name_H-M   'P 1'
#
loop_
_entity.id
_entity.type
_entity.pdbx_description
1 polymer ?
#
loop_
_entity_poly.entity_id
_entity_poly.type
_entity_poly.pdbx_seq_one_letter_code
_entity_poly.pdbx_strand_id
1 'polypeptide(L)'
;NTALASRSLQLIVHFVPLVANEAEASLKEDQKHLMRHFRQALMDYSDHIGEIRSKLISVIDHHTINCLSNWEVSSSVPSSSFQQICRQMQKFHNGLAGIIPDDQIKSLFETVHEHFKENLKLHLAKIGISPHDSLKYGYEYLLTLFFILCVSQDYAFYAQSLRAMSSCCELNVESLNDVIYGR
;
A
#
# COMPACT_ATOMS: atom_id res chain seq x y z
N ASN A 1 2.21 -12.56 -13.58
CA ASN A 1 2.66 -11.96 -14.85
C ASN A 1 3.04 -10.48 -14.68
N THR A 2 2.18 -9.64 -14.10
CA THR A 2 2.40 -8.19 -13.92
C THR A 2 3.69 -7.80 -13.17
N ALA A 3 4.02 -8.46 -12.05
CA ALA A 3 5.25 -8.19 -11.30
C ALA A 3 6.52 -8.51 -12.11
N LEU A 4 6.49 -9.59 -12.88
CA LEU A 4 7.58 -9.97 -13.78
C LEU A 4 7.72 -8.96 -14.93
N ALA A 5 6.61 -8.50 -15.50
CA ALA A 5 6.62 -7.45 -16.53
C ALA A 5 7.27 -6.15 -16.00
N SER A 6 6.92 -5.73 -14.78
CA SER A 6 7.57 -4.58 -14.13
C SER A 6 9.09 -4.78 -14.00
N ARG A 7 9.52 -5.98 -13.56
CA ARG A 7 10.95 -6.28 -13.42
C ARG A 7 11.69 -6.31 -14.76
N SER A 8 11.07 -6.84 -15.81
CA SER A 8 11.63 -6.82 -17.18
C SER A 8 11.78 -5.39 -17.70
N LEU A 9 10.82 -4.50 -17.45
CA LEU A 9 10.91 -3.10 -17.84
C LEU A 9 12.03 -2.37 -17.07
N GLN A 10 12.19 -2.65 -15.77
CA GLN A 10 13.29 -2.08 -14.98
C GLN A 10 14.66 -2.48 -15.52
N LEU A 11 14.79 -3.71 -16.01
CA LEU A 11 16.01 -4.17 -16.68
C LEU A 11 16.26 -3.34 -17.95
N ILE A 12 15.24 -3.16 -18.79
CA ILE A 12 15.35 -2.36 -20.01
C ILE A 12 15.77 -0.91 -19.67
N VAL A 13 15.10 -0.27 -18.71
CA VAL A 13 15.43 1.09 -18.25
C VAL A 13 16.86 1.19 -17.74
N HIS A 14 17.40 0.14 -17.11
CA HIS A 14 18.80 0.11 -16.67
C HIS A 14 19.79 0.02 -17.83
N PHE A 15 19.46 -0.72 -18.90
CA PHE A 15 20.35 -0.91 -20.04
C PHE A 15 20.29 0.21 -21.08
N VAL A 16 19.15 0.87 -21.25
CA VAL A 16 18.97 1.93 -22.27
C VAL A 16 20.04 3.03 -22.17
N PRO A 17 20.44 3.54 -20.99
CA PRO A 17 21.50 4.55 -20.87
C PRO A 17 22.88 4.04 -21.34
N LEU A 18 23.17 2.76 -21.13
CA LEU A 18 24.44 2.16 -21.57
C LEU A 18 24.52 2.12 -23.09
N VAL A 19 23.43 1.70 -23.75
CA VAL A 19 23.32 1.69 -25.21
C VAL A 19 23.31 3.11 -25.77
N ALA A 20 22.62 4.04 -25.09
CA ALA A 20 22.56 5.45 -25.48
C ALA A 20 23.96 6.09 -25.46
N ASN A 21 24.77 5.83 -24.44
CA ASN A 21 26.13 6.38 -24.35
C ASN A 21 27.03 5.89 -25.50
N GLU A 22 26.97 4.60 -25.83
CA GLU A 22 27.74 4.03 -26.95
C GLU A 22 27.27 4.58 -28.30
N ALA A 23 25.96 4.72 -28.46
CA ALA A 23 25.37 5.33 -29.65
C ALA A 23 25.81 6.80 -29.78
N GLU A 24 25.79 7.58 -28.70
CA GLU A 24 26.21 8.99 -28.72
C GLU A 24 27.68 9.16 -29.11
N ALA A 25 28.56 8.26 -28.66
CA ALA A 25 29.97 8.26 -29.04
C ALA A 25 30.21 7.89 -30.52
N SER A 26 29.32 7.08 -31.09
CA SER A 26 29.43 6.56 -32.47
C SER A 26 28.73 7.44 -33.52
N LEU A 27 27.76 8.26 -33.10
CA LEU A 27 26.94 9.08 -34.00
C LEU A 27 27.68 10.35 -34.43
N LYS A 28 27.43 10.76 -35.69
CA LYS A 28 27.89 12.06 -36.20
C LYS A 28 27.07 13.20 -35.62
N GLU A 29 27.60 14.42 -35.65
CA GLU A 29 26.97 15.61 -35.06
C GLU A 29 25.57 15.89 -35.63
N ASP A 30 25.37 15.67 -36.94
CA ASP A 30 24.08 15.81 -37.63
C ASP A 30 23.06 14.73 -37.21
N GLN A 31 23.53 13.61 -36.67
CA GLN A 31 22.71 12.48 -36.22
C GLN A 31 22.38 12.50 -34.72
N LYS A 32 22.98 13.41 -33.93
CA LYS A 32 22.74 13.50 -32.48
C LYS A 32 21.28 13.75 -32.11
N HIS A 33 20.48 14.31 -33.01
CA HIS A 33 19.03 14.48 -32.80
C HIS A 33 18.30 13.15 -32.55
N LEU A 34 18.85 12.01 -32.99
CA LEU A 34 18.29 10.68 -32.76
C LEU A 34 18.35 10.24 -31.29
N MET A 35 19.23 10.86 -30.47
CA MET A 35 19.31 10.60 -29.03
C MET A 35 18.00 10.86 -28.29
N ARG A 36 17.11 11.69 -28.85
CA ARG A 36 15.77 11.90 -28.29
C ARG A 36 14.95 10.62 -28.21
N HIS A 37 15.17 9.65 -29.09
CA HIS A 37 14.41 8.39 -29.10
C HIS A 37 14.78 7.52 -27.90
N PHE A 38 16.05 7.49 -27.49
CA PHE A 38 16.46 6.81 -26.25
C PHE A 38 15.86 7.47 -25.01
N ARG A 39 15.84 8.82 -24.98
CA ARG A 39 15.21 9.57 -23.88
C ARG A 39 13.71 9.30 -23.82
N GLN A 40 13.02 9.31 -24.96
CA GLN A 40 11.59 9.00 -25.02
C GLN A 40 11.33 7.57 -24.53
N ALA A 41 12.10 6.58 -25.01
CA ALA A 41 11.96 5.20 -24.56
C ALA A 41 12.17 5.05 -23.03
N LEU A 42 13.16 5.76 -22.46
CA LEU A 42 13.37 5.79 -21.01
C LEU A 42 12.15 6.32 -20.25
N MET A 43 11.56 7.42 -20.74
CA MET A 43 10.36 8.00 -20.15
C MET A 43 9.20 7.01 -20.24
N ASP A 44 8.89 6.51 -21.43
CA ASP A 44 7.77 5.60 -21.68
C ASP A 44 7.84 4.33 -20.82
N TYR A 45 9.02 3.73 -20.68
CA TYR A 45 9.20 2.55 -19.85
C TYR A 45 9.14 2.86 -18.36
N SER A 46 9.65 4.01 -17.93
CA SER A 46 9.56 4.45 -16.53
C SER A 46 8.11 4.73 -16.12
N ASP A 47 7.35 5.40 -16.99
CA ASP A 47 5.94 5.68 -16.78
C ASP A 47 5.14 4.39 -16.70
N HIS A 48 5.42 3.42 -17.58
CA HIS A 48 4.75 2.12 -17.53
C HIS A 48 5.08 1.32 -16.25
N ILE A 49 6.31 1.39 -15.74
CA ILE A 49 6.64 0.82 -14.42
C ILE A 49 5.78 1.47 -13.33
N GLY A 50 5.62 2.79 -13.38
CA GLY A 50 4.74 3.56 -12.49
C GLY A 50 3.27 3.11 -12.59
N GLU A 51 2.72 2.97 -13.80
CA GLU A 51 1.35 2.49 -14.00
C GLU A 51 1.13 1.08 -13.45
N ILE A 52 2.09 0.18 -13.64
CA ILE A 52 2.03 -1.18 -13.09
C ILE A 52 1.97 -1.10 -11.56
N ARG A 53 2.82 -0.27 -10.94
CA ARG A 53 2.80 -0.06 -9.49
C ARG A 53 1.45 0.48 -9.01
N SER A 54 0.89 1.47 -9.69
CA SER A 54 -0.43 2.03 -9.36
C SER A 54 -1.55 0.99 -9.47
N LYS A 55 -1.52 0.14 -10.50
CA LYS A 55 -2.48 -0.98 -10.65
C LYS A 55 -2.37 -1.98 -9.51
N LEU A 56 -1.14 -2.32 -9.11
CA LEU A 56 -0.87 -3.24 -8.00
C LEU A 56 -1.45 -2.71 -6.68
N ILE A 57 -1.24 -1.42 -6.38
CA ILE A 57 -1.80 -0.75 -5.19
C ILE A 57 -3.34 -0.77 -5.25
N SER A 58 -3.91 -0.37 -6.40
CA SER A 58 -5.37 -0.31 -6.59
C SER A 58 -6.08 -1.64 -6.35
N VAL A 59 -5.46 -2.79 -6.69
CA VAL A 59 -6.04 -4.11 -6.42
C VAL A 59 -6.20 -4.36 -4.91
N ILE A 60 -5.20 -3.98 -4.11
CA ILE A 60 -5.24 -4.16 -2.65
C ILE A 60 -6.19 -3.16 -2.01
N ASP A 61 -6.20 -1.91 -2.48
CA ASP A 61 -7.14 -0.90 -1.99
C ASP A 61 -8.59 -1.32 -2.24
N HIS A 62 -8.89 -1.81 -3.45
CA HIS A 62 -10.24 -2.25 -3.78
C HIS A 62 -10.71 -3.39 -2.88
N HIS A 63 -9.83 -4.38 -2.61
CA HIS A 63 -10.14 -5.45 -1.68
C HIS A 63 -10.36 -4.93 -0.24
N THR A 64 -9.48 -4.04 0.21
CA THR A 64 -9.52 -3.43 1.54
C THR A 64 -10.82 -2.66 1.76
N ILE A 65 -11.21 -1.81 0.80
CA ILE A 65 -12.44 -1.04 0.84
C ILE A 65 -13.66 -1.96 0.90
N ASN A 66 -13.67 -3.05 0.12
CA ASN A 66 -14.77 -4.01 0.14
C ASN A 66 -14.89 -4.74 1.49
N CYS A 67 -13.77 -5.11 2.10
CA CYS A 67 -13.77 -5.73 3.43
C CYS A 67 -14.20 -4.76 4.53
N LEU A 68 -13.73 -3.51 4.47
CA LEU A 68 -14.11 -2.46 5.42
C LEU A 68 -15.58 -2.07 5.28
N SER A 69 -16.12 -1.97 4.07
CA SER A 69 -17.53 -1.64 3.85
C SER A 69 -18.50 -2.66 4.46
N ASN A 70 -18.07 -3.92 4.60
CA ASN A 70 -18.83 -4.99 5.24
C ASN A 70 -18.38 -5.26 6.68
N TRP A 71 -17.43 -4.48 7.21
CA TRP A 71 -16.92 -4.67 8.55
C TRP A 71 -17.87 -4.07 9.58
N GLU A 72 -18.35 -4.94 10.44
CA GLU A 72 -19.12 -4.61 11.64
C GLU A 72 -18.27 -4.90 12.88
N VAL A 73 -18.30 -3.97 13.84
CA VAL A 73 -17.61 -4.17 15.10
C VAL A 73 -18.32 -5.27 15.88
N SER A 74 -17.61 -6.36 16.14
CA SER A 74 -18.15 -7.53 16.82
C SER A 74 -17.25 -7.97 17.97
N SER A 75 -17.74 -8.87 18.80
CA SER A 75 -16.95 -9.49 19.88
C SER A 75 -15.92 -10.52 19.37
N SER A 76 -16.00 -10.92 18.09
CA SER A 76 -15.01 -11.81 17.48
C SER A 76 -13.85 -10.98 16.96
N VAL A 77 -12.77 -10.91 17.74
CA VAL A 77 -11.55 -10.18 17.39
C VAL A 77 -10.37 -11.16 17.30
N PRO A 78 -9.58 -11.15 16.20
CA PRO A 78 -9.69 -10.28 15.05
C PRO A 78 -10.93 -10.60 14.21
N SER A 79 -11.61 -9.56 13.73
CA SER A 79 -12.82 -9.66 12.91
C SER A 79 -12.53 -10.33 11.58
N SER A 80 -13.55 -10.96 11.01
CA SER A 80 -13.43 -11.66 9.72
C SER A 80 -12.91 -10.75 8.61
N SER A 81 -13.35 -9.49 8.57
CA SER A 81 -12.85 -8.49 7.62
C SER A 81 -11.35 -8.21 7.79
N PHE A 82 -10.87 -7.98 9.01
CA PHE A 82 -9.44 -7.76 9.26
C PHE A 82 -8.60 -9.00 8.97
N GLN A 83 -9.11 -10.19 9.29
CA GLN A 83 -8.45 -11.43 8.91
C GLN A 83 -8.38 -11.62 7.38
N GLN A 84 -9.39 -11.19 6.62
CA GLN A 84 -9.38 -11.25 5.15
C GLN A 84 -8.37 -10.26 4.57
N ILE A 85 -8.37 -9.02 5.05
CA ILE A 85 -7.41 -7.98 4.65
C ILE A 85 -5.98 -8.46 4.87
N CYS A 86 -5.65 -8.93 6.08
CA CYS A 86 -4.30 -9.40 6.40
C CYS A 86 -3.90 -10.62 5.55
N ARG A 87 -4.82 -11.57 5.33
CA ARG A 87 -4.57 -12.72 4.45
C ARG A 87 -4.31 -12.29 3.00
N GLN A 88 -5.03 -11.30 2.49
CA GLN A 88 -4.82 -10.82 1.13
C GLN A 88 -3.50 -10.05 1.00
N MET A 89 -3.15 -9.22 1.99
CA MET A 89 -1.86 -8.53 2.04
C MET A 89 -0.69 -9.51 2.07
N GLN A 90 -0.77 -10.57 2.88
CA GLN A 90 0.27 -11.60 2.92
C GLN A 90 0.40 -12.35 1.59
N LYS A 91 -0.73 -12.75 0.98
CA LYS A 91 -0.70 -13.42 -0.33
C LYS A 91 -0.09 -12.52 -1.41
N PHE A 92 -0.40 -11.24 -1.34
CA PHE A 92 0.12 -10.25 -2.27
C PHE A 92 1.62 -10.03 -2.07
N HIS A 93 2.10 -9.85 -0.83
CA HIS A 93 3.53 -9.80 -0.50
C HIS A 93 4.27 -11.03 -1.01
N ASN A 94 3.78 -12.23 -0.70
CA ASN A 94 4.38 -13.48 -1.15
C ASN A 94 4.43 -13.61 -2.68
N GLY A 95 3.46 -13.01 -3.39
CA GLY A 95 3.44 -12.99 -4.86
C GLY A 95 4.43 -12.01 -5.49
N LEU A 96 4.93 -11.03 -4.72
CA LEU A 96 5.95 -10.07 -5.14
C LEU A 96 7.35 -10.44 -4.65
N ALA A 97 7.43 -11.09 -3.49
CA ALA A 97 8.66 -11.56 -2.88
C ALA A 97 9.45 -12.45 -3.85
N GLY A 98 10.74 -12.16 -4.00
CA GLY A 98 11.63 -12.86 -4.94
C GLY A 98 11.53 -12.41 -6.40
N ILE A 99 10.57 -11.56 -6.77
CA ILE A 99 10.47 -10.95 -8.11
C ILE A 99 10.87 -9.47 -8.05
N ILE A 100 10.33 -8.75 -7.07
CA ILE A 100 10.56 -7.32 -6.87
C ILE A 100 11.55 -7.15 -5.69
N PRO A 101 12.50 -6.19 -5.76
CA PRO A 101 13.40 -5.89 -4.65
C PRO A 101 12.66 -5.45 -3.38
N ASP A 102 13.20 -5.81 -2.21
CA ASP A 102 12.55 -5.54 -0.92
C ASP A 102 12.27 -4.05 -0.69
N ASP A 103 13.17 -3.14 -1.09
CA ASP A 103 12.97 -1.69 -0.95
C ASP A 103 11.73 -1.19 -1.73
N GLN A 104 11.48 -1.78 -2.91
CA GLN A 104 10.31 -1.42 -3.71
C GLN A 104 9.03 -2.03 -3.14
N ILE A 105 9.11 -3.24 -2.57
CA ILE A 105 7.98 -3.85 -1.86
C ILE A 105 7.65 -3.01 -0.63
N LYS A 106 8.65 -2.60 0.16
CA LYS A 106 8.49 -1.72 1.32
C LYS A 106 7.76 -0.43 0.93
N SER A 107 8.28 0.28 -0.07
CA SER A 107 7.67 1.51 -0.57
C SER A 107 6.23 1.32 -1.08
N LEU A 108 5.93 0.17 -1.70
CA LEU A 108 4.58 -0.15 -2.14
C LEU A 108 3.64 -0.35 -0.93
N PHE A 109 4.10 -1.08 0.09
CA PHE A 109 3.32 -1.32 1.30
C PHE A 109 3.17 -0.07 2.18
N GLU A 110 4.11 0.89 2.13
CA GLU A 110 3.93 2.23 2.72
C GLU A 110 2.71 2.92 2.12
N THR A 111 2.61 2.96 0.78
CA THR A 111 1.45 3.57 0.10
C THR A 111 0.15 2.84 0.43
N VAL A 112 0.15 1.50 0.41
CA VAL A 112 -1.02 0.69 0.79
C VAL A 112 -1.42 0.93 2.24
N HIS A 113 -0.46 1.13 3.14
CA HIS A 113 -0.74 1.44 4.54
C HIS A 113 -1.39 2.81 4.71
N GLU A 114 -0.88 3.84 4.02
CA GLU A 114 -1.51 5.17 4.02
C GLU A 114 -2.96 5.10 3.52
N HIS A 115 -3.20 4.43 2.39
CA HIS A 115 -4.56 4.27 1.88
C HIS A 115 -5.45 3.48 2.85
N PHE A 116 -4.92 2.44 3.50
CA PHE A 116 -5.67 1.70 4.53
C PHE A 116 -6.08 2.62 5.68
N LYS A 117 -5.17 3.46 6.19
CA LYS A 117 -5.44 4.43 7.28
C LYS A 117 -6.57 5.39 6.90
N GLU A 118 -6.49 5.97 5.70
CA GLU A 118 -7.52 6.89 5.20
C GLU A 118 -8.89 6.21 5.10
N ASN A 119 -8.93 5.00 4.53
CA ASN A 119 -10.17 4.24 4.39
C ASN A 119 -10.75 3.82 5.75
N LEU A 120 -9.90 3.41 6.69
CA LEU A 120 -10.31 3.07 8.05
C LEU A 120 -10.90 4.30 8.76
N LYS A 121 -10.23 5.46 8.67
CA LYS A 121 -10.69 6.72 9.25
C LYS A 121 -12.06 7.13 8.70
N LEU A 122 -12.25 7.04 7.38
CA LEU A 122 -13.53 7.32 6.73
C LEU A 122 -14.63 6.36 7.20
N HIS A 123 -14.32 5.09 7.38
CA HIS A 123 -15.29 4.10 7.85
C HIS A 123 -15.68 4.30 9.32
N LEU A 124 -14.71 4.59 10.20
CA LEU A 124 -14.96 4.90 11.61
C LEU A 124 -15.81 6.16 11.78
N ALA A 125 -15.58 7.19 10.94
CA ALA A 125 -16.41 8.39 10.90
C ALA A 125 -17.86 8.09 10.50
N LYS A 126 -18.10 7.16 9.56
CA LYS A 126 -19.45 6.75 9.15
C LYS A 126 -20.21 5.98 10.25
N ILE A 127 -19.51 5.16 11.03
CA ILE A 127 -20.11 4.42 12.16
C ILE A 127 -20.37 5.33 13.37
N GLY A 128 -19.90 6.59 13.33
CA GLY A 128 -20.13 7.57 14.41
C GLY A 128 -19.22 7.37 15.61
N ILE A 129 -18.04 6.76 15.42
CA ILE A 129 -17.05 6.65 16.50
C ILE A 129 -16.36 8.02 16.64
N SER A 130 -16.90 8.85 17.54
CA SER A 130 -16.30 10.10 18.01
C SER A 130 -16.17 10.04 19.54
N PRO A 131 -15.00 10.31 20.13
CA PRO A 131 -14.80 10.24 21.59
C PRO A 131 -15.59 11.30 22.38
N HIS A 132 -16.20 12.28 21.70
CA HIS A 132 -16.82 13.45 22.33
C HIS A 132 -18.32 13.34 22.63
N ASP A 133 -19.02 12.30 22.18
CA ASP A 133 -20.44 12.11 22.55
C ASP A 133 -20.62 11.48 23.95
N SER A 134 -19.55 11.45 24.73
CA SER A 134 -19.49 10.80 26.02
C SER A 134 -20.61 11.26 26.97
N LEU A 135 -20.91 12.55 27.11
CA LEU A 135 -21.59 13.05 28.32
C LEU A 135 -23.10 12.82 28.52
N LYS A 136 -23.79 11.87 27.84
CA LYS A 136 -25.26 11.75 27.99
C LYS A 136 -25.87 10.45 28.54
N TYR A 137 -25.29 9.25 28.39
CA TYR A 137 -25.91 8.04 28.94
C TYR A 137 -24.88 6.96 29.38
N GLY A 138 -24.93 6.52 30.64
CA GLY A 138 -23.97 5.58 31.26
C GLY A 138 -23.83 4.20 30.58
N TYR A 139 -24.81 3.76 29.79
CA TYR A 139 -24.73 2.54 28.98
C TYR A 139 -24.05 2.76 27.62
N GLU A 140 -24.13 3.96 27.06
CA GLU A 140 -23.46 4.31 25.80
C GLU A 140 -21.94 4.34 26.00
N TYR A 141 -21.44 4.82 27.15
CA TYR A 141 -20.01 4.80 27.47
C TYR A 141 -19.36 3.42 27.45
N LEU A 142 -19.99 2.43 28.09
CA LEU A 142 -19.46 1.06 28.13
C LEU A 142 -19.50 0.44 26.73
N LEU A 143 -20.53 0.74 25.95
CA LEU A 143 -20.63 0.32 24.55
C LEU A 143 -19.53 0.98 23.71
N THR A 144 -19.33 2.31 23.82
CA THR A 144 -18.28 3.04 23.12
C THR A 144 -16.88 2.54 23.50
N LEU A 145 -16.63 2.27 24.79
CA LEU A 145 -15.36 1.70 25.25
C LEU A 145 -15.13 0.29 24.69
N PHE A 146 -16.16 -0.55 24.68
CA PHE A 146 -16.09 -1.88 24.07
C PHE A 146 -15.81 -1.80 22.57
N PHE A 147 -16.50 -0.90 21.86
CA PHE A 147 -16.26 -0.67 20.43
C PHE A 147 -14.81 -0.21 20.17
N ILE A 148 -14.31 0.80 20.90
CA ILE A 148 -12.93 1.27 20.76
C ILE A 148 -11.93 0.15 21.05
N LEU A 149 -12.21 -0.71 22.04
CA LEU A 149 -11.35 -1.85 22.36
C LEU A 149 -11.30 -2.85 21.19
N CYS A 150 -12.45 -3.21 20.60
CA CYS A 150 -12.51 -4.11 19.45
C CYS A 150 -11.75 -3.53 18.24
N VAL A 151 -11.96 -2.25 17.91
CA VAL A 151 -11.24 -1.58 16.81
C VAL A 151 -9.74 -1.54 17.08
N SER A 152 -9.32 -1.27 18.32
CA SER A 152 -7.90 -1.24 18.70
C SER A 152 -7.24 -2.60 18.54
N GLN A 153 -7.93 -3.67 18.92
CA GLN A 153 -7.42 -5.03 18.77
C GLN A 153 -7.37 -5.49 17.29
N ASP A 154 -8.38 -5.14 16.49
CA ASP A 154 -8.37 -5.36 15.04
C ASP A 154 -7.19 -4.64 14.36
N TYR A 155 -6.99 -3.37 14.70
CA TYR A 155 -5.86 -2.59 14.19
C TYR A 155 -4.51 -3.14 14.67
N ALA A 156 -4.40 -3.59 15.92
CA ALA A 156 -3.19 -4.22 16.42
C ALA A 156 -2.86 -5.52 15.66
N PHE A 157 -3.87 -6.34 15.36
CA PHE A 157 -3.72 -7.55 14.54
C PHE A 157 -3.23 -7.21 13.12
N TYR A 158 -3.78 -6.17 12.51
CA TYR A 158 -3.32 -5.65 11.22
C TYR A 158 -1.86 -5.19 11.26
N ALA A 159 -1.50 -4.37 12.26
CA ALA A 159 -0.16 -3.84 12.42
C ALA A 159 0.87 -4.95 12.64
N GLN A 160 0.52 -5.97 13.44
CA GLN A 160 1.36 -7.14 13.65
C GLN A 160 1.52 -7.97 12.37
N SER A 161 0.44 -8.13 11.60
CA SER A 161 0.46 -8.86 10.31
C SER A 161 1.36 -8.14 9.29
N LEU A 162 1.32 -6.81 9.23
CA LEU A 162 2.23 -6.03 8.39
C LEU A 162 3.70 -6.25 8.78
N ARG A 163 4.00 -6.14 10.07
CA ARG A 163 5.38 -6.28 10.58
C ARG A 163 5.92 -7.71 10.46
N ALA A 164 5.05 -8.71 10.38
CA ALA A 164 5.44 -10.10 10.19
C ALA A 164 5.97 -10.39 8.76
N MET A 165 5.67 -9.53 7.78
CA MET A 165 6.21 -9.65 6.43
C MET A 165 7.66 -9.16 6.38
N SER A 166 8.56 -9.96 5.80
CA SER A 166 10.01 -9.74 5.82
C SER A 166 10.45 -8.37 5.30
N SER A 167 9.82 -7.89 4.23
CA SER A 167 10.15 -6.60 3.59
C SER A 167 9.50 -5.40 4.30
N CYS A 168 8.65 -5.65 5.30
CA CYS A 168 7.75 -4.67 5.90
C CYS A 168 7.92 -4.53 7.42
N CYS A 169 8.87 -5.24 8.03
CA CYS A 169 9.09 -5.27 9.48
C CYS A 169 9.42 -3.89 10.07
N GLU A 170 10.07 -3.03 9.29
CA GLU A 170 10.46 -1.66 9.66
C GLU A 170 9.45 -0.59 9.23
N LEU A 171 8.28 -0.97 8.69
CA LEU A 171 7.26 0.02 8.35
C LEU A 171 6.82 0.78 9.60
N ASN A 172 6.79 2.11 9.49
CA ASN A 172 6.23 2.95 10.54
C ASN A 172 4.70 2.77 10.56
N VAL A 173 4.22 1.87 11.42
CA VAL A 173 2.80 1.68 11.68
C VAL A 173 2.46 2.39 12.98
N GLU A 174 1.81 3.54 12.84
CA GLU A 174 1.41 4.44 13.92
C GLU A 174 0.39 3.78 14.86
N SER A 175 0.11 4.39 16.02
CA SER A 175 -0.95 3.88 16.88
C SER A 175 -2.33 4.22 16.29
N LEU A 176 -3.37 3.43 16.62
CA LEU A 176 -4.73 3.73 16.18
C LEU A 176 -5.18 5.16 16.56
N ASN A 177 -4.72 5.66 17.72
CA ASN A 177 -5.01 7.03 18.14
C ASN A 177 -4.41 8.05 17.16
N ASP A 178 -3.20 7.84 16.68
CA ASP A 178 -2.56 8.73 15.71
C ASP A 178 -3.31 8.69 14.37
N VAL A 179 -3.76 7.49 13.94
CA VAL A 179 -4.58 7.33 12.72
C VAL A 179 -5.90 8.10 12.81
N ILE A 180 -6.59 7.99 13.95
CA ILE A 180 -7.90 8.63 14.16
C ILE A 180 -7.74 10.15 14.33
N TYR A 181 -6.82 10.59 15.18
CA TYR A 181 -6.74 11.97 15.65
C TYR A 181 -5.72 12.84 14.94
N GLY A 182 -4.80 12.27 14.18
CA GLY A 182 -3.76 13.00 13.42
C GLY A 182 -2.94 13.93 14.32
N ARG A 183 -1.89 13.41 14.95
CA ARG A 183 -0.83 14.24 15.52
C ARG A 183 0.36 14.29 14.59
#